data_AF-A0AA96WRP3-F1
#
_entry.id   AF-A0AA96WRP3-F1
#
_cell.length_a   1.000
_cell.length_b   1.000
_cell.length_c   1.000
_cell.angle_alpha   90.00
_cell.angle_beta   90.00
_cell.angle_gamma   90.00
#
_symmetry.space_group_name_H-M   'P 1'
#
loop_
_entity.id
_entity.type
_entity.pdbx_description
1 polymer ?
#
loop_
_entity_poly.entity_id
_entity_poly.type
_entity_poly.pdbx_seq_one_letter_code
_entity_poly.pdbx_strand_id
1 'polypeptide(L)'
;MADTNGLMAALTQLTDQPSAQRGPRCSVGAIFDTLDESTAQKLRDLLDTRTVSATQIADALTGNGHRVQAPAVARHRRRGASNGCRCTT
;
A
#
# COMPACT_ATOMS: atom_id res chain seq x y z
N MET A 1 -6.79 -11.70 37.18
CA MET A 1 -5.44 -11.19 36.89
C MET A 1 -5.13 -11.53 35.45
N ALA A 2 -4.89 -10.54 34.59
CA ALA A 2 -4.61 -10.81 33.18
C ALA A 2 -3.25 -11.50 33.05
N ASP A 3 -3.22 -12.68 32.42
CA ASP A 3 -2.00 -13.45 32.17
C ASP A 3 -1.10 -12.67 31.21
N THR A 4 -0.17 -11.92 31.79
CA THR A 4 0.73 -11.03 31.06
C THR A 4 1.81 -11.83 30.30
N ASN A 5 2.09 -13.07 30.73
CA ASN A 5 3.01 -13.97 30.04
C ASN A 5 2.41 -14.50 28.74
N GLY A 6 1.13 -14.88 28.76
CA GLY A 6 0.40 -15.27 27.55
C GLY A 6 0.36 -14.13 26.50
N LEU A 7 0.19 -12.89 26.95
CA LEU A 7 0.22 -11.71 26.08
C LEU A 7 1.61 -11.45 25.48
N MET A 8 2.67 -11.51 26.30
CA MET A 8 4.04 -11.31 25.82
C MET A 8 4.44 -12.36 24.77
N ALA A 9 4.12 -13.64 25.00
CA ALA A 9 4.39 -14.71 24.03
C ALA A 9 3.66 -14.49 22.70
N ALA A 10 2.40 -14.06 22.74
CA ALA A 10 1.62 -13.74 21.54
C ALA A 10 2.21 -12.54 20.76
N LEU A 11 2.68 -11.50 21.46
CA LEU A 11 3.30 -10.33 20.83
C LEU A 11 4.65 -10.68 20.17
N THR A 12 5.48 -11.51 20.80
CA THR A 12 6.77 -11.96 20.23
C THR A 12 6.58 -12.76 18.93
N GLN A 13 5.53 -13.60 18.85
CA GLN A 13 5.23 -14.36 17.63
C GLN A 13 4.81 -13.47 16.45
N LEU A 14 4.23 -12.30 16.70
CA LEU A 14 3.84 -11.37 15.62
C LEU A 14 5.05 -10.71 14.95
N THR A 15 6.16 -10.53 15.66
CA THR A 15 7.39 -9.92 15.15
C THR A 15 8.29 -10.88 14.37
N ASP A 16 8.17 -12.19 14.62
CA ASP A 16 9.08 -13.20 14.06
C ASP A 16 8.59 -13.78 12.72
N GLN A 17 7.35 -13.47 12.31
CA GLN A 17 6.80 -13.90 11.04
C GLN A 17 7.05 -12.83 9.97
N PRO A 18 7.93 -13.08 8.97
CA PRO A 18 8.00 -12.21 7.81
C PRO A 18 6.62 -12.19 7.15
N SER A 19 6.09 -10.99 6.92
CA SER A 19 4.80 -10.78 6.27
C SER A 19 4.85 -11.38 4.86
N ALA A 20 4.41 -12.63 4.70
CA ALA A 20 4.18 -13.21 3.39
C ALA A 20 3.23 -12.28 2.62
N GLN A 21 3.59 -11.91 1.38
CA GLN A 21 2.72 -11.11 0.52
C GLN A 21 1.40 -11.86 0.33
N ARG A 22 0.35 -11.40 1.01
CA ARG A 22 -0.99 -12.01 0.93
C ARG A 22 -1.77 -11.36 -0.21
N GLY A 23 -2.02 -12.15 -1.26
CA GLY A 23 -2.95 -11.83 -2.34
C GLY A 23 -2.32 -11.30 -3.64
N PRO A 24 -3.14 -11.10 -4.68
CA PRO A 24 -2.67 -10.60 -5.97
C PRO A 24 -2.15 -9.17 -5.85
N ARG A 25 -1.23 -8.81 -6.76
CA ARG A 25 -0.68 -7.46 -6.84
C ARG A 25 -1.79 -6.45 -7.12
N CYS A 26 -1.82 -5.36 -6.37
CA CYS A 26 -2.79 -4.28 -6.56
C CYS A 26 -2.51 -3.52 -7.88
N SER A 27 -3.53 -2.94 -8.52
CA SER A 27 -3.36 -2.21 -9.80
C SER A 27 -2.32 -1.09 -9.72
N VAL A 28 -2.26 -0.37 -8.59
CA VAL A 28 -1.20 0.63 -8.34
C VAL A 28 0.18 -0.01 -8.26
N GLY A 29 0.28 -1.18 -7.61
CA GLY A 29 1.50 -1.97 -7.57
C GLY A 29 1.96 -2.43 -8.95
N ALA A 30 1.02 -2.82 -9.82
CA ALA A 30 1.32 -3.21 -11.20
C ALA A 30 1.75 -2.00 -12.07
N ILE A 31 1.23 -0.81 -11.79
CA ILE A 31 1.67 0.43 -12.44
C ILE A 31 3.14 0.69 -12.12
N PHE A 32 3.57 0.49 -10.87
CA PHE A 32 4.98 0.65 -10.49
C PHE A 32 5.95 -0.21 -11.30
N ASP A 33 5.54 -1.39 -11.78
CA ASP A 33 6.41 -2.24 -12.63
C ASP A 33 6.64 -1.66 -14.03
N THR A 34 5.84 -0.67 -14.44
CA THR A 34 5.88 -0.04 -15.76
C THR A 34 6.53 1.33 -15.75
N LEU A 35 6.81 1.89 -14.57
CA LEU A 35 7.40 3.21 -14.41
C LEU A 35 8.93 3.11 -14.31
N ASP A 36 9.62 4.12 -14.82
CA ASP A 36 11.02 4.33 -14.47
C ASP A 36 11.17 4.70 -12.98
N GLU A 37 12.37 4.53 -12.44
CA GLU A 37 12.65 4.76 -11.01
C GLU A 37 12.31 6.18 -10.55
N SER A 38 12.56 7.19 -11.38
CA SER A 38 12.33 8.59 -11.01
C SER A 38 10.83 8.89 -10.91
N THR A 39 10.05 8.38 -11.86
CA THR A 39 8.59 8.49 -11.87
C THR A 39 7.95 7.67 -10.76
N ALA A 40 8.47 6.47 -10.51
CA ALA A 40 8.05 5.61 -9.40
C ALA A 40 8.28 6.31 -8.04
N GLN A 41 9.45 6.92 -7.83
CA GLN A 41 9.73 7.68 -6.61
C GLN A 41 8.73 8.84 -6.44
N LYS A 42 8.47 9.61 -7.50
CA LYS A 42 7.53 10.72 -7.43
C LYS A 42 6.10 10.26 -7.10
N LEU A 43 5.66 9.14 -7.67
CA LEU A 43 4.35 8.57 -7.38
C LEU A 43 4.27 8.09 -5.92
N ARG A 44 5.33 7.48 -5.38
CA ARG A 44 5.42 7.12 -3.96
C ARG A 44 5.23 8.34 -3.05
N ASP A 45 5.94 9.42 -3.33
CA ASP A 45 5.83 10.67 -2.57
C ASP A 45 4.40 11.24 -2.59
N LEU A 46 3.74 11.19 -3.75
CA LEU A 46 2.35 11.66 -3.90
C LEU A 46 1.35 10.79 -3.13
N LEU A 47 1.54 9.47 -3.11
CA LEU A 47 0.67 8.54 -2.38
C LEU A 47 0.72 8.80 -0.85
N ASP A 48 1.89 9.19 -0.34
CA ASP A 48 2.08 9.52 1.07
C ASP A 48 1.65 10.96 1.41
N THR A 49 1.51 11.84 0.41
CA THR A 49 1.09 13.24 0.59
C THR A 49 -0.42 13.37 0.83
N ARG A 50 -0.84 13.78 2.04
CA ARG A 50 -2.26 13.89 2.43
C ARG A 50 -3.04 15.01 1.72
N THR A 51 -2.36 16.06 1.28
CA THR A 51 -2.99 17.19 0.57
C THR A 51 -3.40 16.84 -0.86
N VAL A 52 -2.83 15.78 -1.44
CA VAL A 52 -3.21 15.27 -2.76
C VAL A 52 -4.26 14.17 -2.58
N SER A 53 -5.40 14.34 -3.25
CA SER A 53 -6.49 13.37 -3.18
C SER A 53 -6.20 12.11 -4.01
N ALA A 54 -6.79 10.98 -3.61
CA ALA A 54 -6.69 9.75 -4.39
C ALA A 54 -7.29 9.88 -5.80
N THR A 55 -8.29 10.75 -5.97
CA THR A 55 -8.91 11.05 -7.27
C THR A 55 -7.94 11.77 -8.18
N GLN A 56 -7.28 12.84 -7.72
CA GLN A 56 -6.28 13.56 -8.52
C GLN A 56 -5.14 12.65 -8.99
N ILE A 57 -4.69 11.73 -8.14
CA ILE A 57 -3.66 10.74 -8.51
C ILE A 57 -4.20 9.77 -9.56
N ALA A 58 -5.42 9.24 -9.38
CA ALA A 58 -6.03 8.32 -10.34
C ALA A 58 -6.28 8.98 -11.71
N ASP A 59 -6.72 10.24 -11.73
CA ASP A 59 -6.94 11.01 -12.95
C ASP A 59 -5.62 11.26 -13.68
N ALA A 60 -4.57 11.66 -12.96
CA ALA A 60 -3.24 11.84 -13.53
C ALA A 60 -2.69 10.54 -14.14
N LEU A 61 -2.81 9.41 -13.44
CA LEU A 61 -2.39 8.10 -13.93
C LEU A 61 -3.19 7.66 -15.15
N THR A 62 -4.52 7.79 -15.10
CA THR A 62 -5.41 7.40 -16.20
C THR A 62 -5.19 8.28 -17.44
N GLY A 63 -5.00 9.59 -17.25
CA GLY A 63 -4.68 10.54 -18.32
C GLY A 63 -3.35 10.24 -19.02
N ASN A 64 -2.44 9.53 -18.36
CA ASN A 64 -1.16 9.08 -18.92
C ASN A 64 -1.16 7.59 -19.35
N GLY A 65 -2.34 6.99 -19.52
CA GLY A 65 -2.48 5.62 -20.06
C GLY A 65 -2.48 4.50 -19.03
N HIS A 66 -2.32 4.81 -17.74
CA HIS A 66 -2.39 3.83 -16.65
C HIS A 66 -3.80 3.73 -16.08
N ARG A 67 -4.56 2.72 -16.51
CA ARG A 67 -5.95 2.53 -16.04
C ARG A 67 -6.00 2.19 -14.55
N VAL A 68 -6.45 3.15 -13.73
CA VAL A 68 -6.66 2.96 -12.29
C VAL A 68 -7.78 3.86 -11.78
N GLN A 69 -8.53 3.39 -10.80
CA GLN A 69 -9.60 4.18 -10.18
C GLN A 69 -9.20 4.71 -8.80
N ALA A 70 -9.80 5.83 -8.40
CA ALA A 70 -9.55 6.46 -7.09
C ALA A 70 -9.69 5.51 -5.88
N PRO A 71 -10.66 4.57 -5.82
CA PRO A 71 -10.74 3.60 -4.73
C PRO A 71 -9.52 2.67 -4.64
N ALA A 72 -8.94 2.28 -5.78
CA ALA A 72 -7.73 1.46 -5.81
C ALA A 72 -6.52 2.24 -5.25
N VAL A 73 -6.40 3.52 -5.61
CA VAL A 73 -5.40 4.44 -5.05
C VAL A 73 -5.61 4.60 -3.54
N ALA A 74 -6.84 4.91 -3.09
CA ALA A 74 -7.15 5.08 -1.68
C ALA A 74 -6.90 3.80 -0.86
N ARG A 75 -7.14 2.61 -1.44
CA ARG A 75 -6.79 1.33 -0.82
C ARG A 75 -5.28 1.14 -0.72
N HIS A 76 -4.55 1.54 -1.76
CA HIS A 76 -3.10 1.46 -1.78
C HIS A 76 -2.44 2.41 -0.76
N ARG A 77 -2.96 3.63 -0.58
CA ARG A 77 -2.49 4.55 0.47
C ARG A 77 -2.61 4.00 1.88
N ARG A 78 -3.60 3.13 2.11
CA ARG A 78 -3.82 2.42 3.38
C ARG A 78 -2.95 1.17 3.51
N ARG A 79 -1.90 1.00 2.69
CA ARG A 79 -1.03 -0.19 2.70
C ARG A 79 -0.63 -0.59 4.12
N GLY A 80 -0.69 -1.88 4.41
CA GLY A 80 -0.41 -2.41 5.75
C GLY A 80 -1.57 -2.36 6.75
N ALA A 81 -2.60 -1.52 6.53
CA ALA A 81 -3.81 -1.51 7.37
C ALA A 81 -4.76 -2.68 7.03
N SER A 82 -5.72 -2.99 7.91
CA SER A 82 -6.66 -4.10 7.76
C SER A 82 -7.50 -4.05 6.47
N ASN A 83 -7.81 -2.86 5.97
CA ASN A 83 -8.51 -2.62 4.70
C ASN A 83 -7.61 -2.09 3.57
N GLY A 84 -6.29 -2.07 3.80
CA GLY A 84 -5.28 -1.64 2.85
C GLY A 84 -4.91 -2.69 1.82
N CYS A 85 -4.09 -2.29 0.84
CA CYS A 85 -3.35 -3.26 0.04
C CYS A 85 -2.22 -3.89 0.89
N ARG A 86 -1.74 -5.05 0.43
CA ARG A 86 -0.54 -5.71 0.99
C ARG A 86 0.69 -5.54 0.07
N CYS A 87 0.64 -4.55 -0.82
CA CYS A 87 1.75 -4.19 -1.69
C CYS A 87 2.90 -3.61 -0.84
N THR A 88 4.14 -4.02 -1.12
CA THR A 88 5.37 -3.59 -0.41
C THR A 88 5.99 -2.34 -1.01
N THR A 89 5.67 -2.07 -2.28
CA THR A 89 6.01 -0.87 -3.06
C THR A 89 4.92 0.17 -2.95
#